data_AF-A0A2V4E303-F1
#
_entry.id   AF-A0A2V4E303-F1
#
_cell.length_a   1.000
_cell.length_b   1.000
_cell.length_c   1.000
_cell.angle_alpha   90.00
_cell.angle_beta   90.00
_cell.angle_gamma   90.00
#
_symmetry.space_group_name_H-M   'P 1'
#
loop_
_entity.id
_entity.type
_entity.pdbx_description
1 polymer ?
#
loop_
_entity_poly.entity_id
_entity_poly.type
_entity_poly.pdbx_seq_one_letter_code
_entity_poly.pdbx_strand_id
1 'polypeptide(L)'
;MINKIFNELEKFKIVDWGVIYLGCKGLPIGTLSPNNVSDFACEQLAIIELNDASFISVSELCFCTEMNGEVIDMISNLCDLNSVDLTLSKKKWVVFAIKESMNHLPEDSLYGLLELNNFWNEWGESNNSPNIIQGVNNTMTPNKYYSDENYLKIISNHNLWIKKELNKLEI
;
A
#
# COMPACT_ATOMS: atom_id res chain seq x y z
N MET A 1 6.50 -6.11 8.47
CA MET A 1 5.13 -5.97 7.92
C MET A 1 5.15 -5.76 6.40
N ILE A 2 6.00 -4.85 5.88
CA ILE A 2 6.10 -4.59 4.43
C ILE A 2 6.26 -5.84 3.55
N ASN A 3 7.19 -6.76 3.87
CA ASN A 3 7.38 -7.98 3.07
C ASN A 3 6.15 -8.88 3.03
N LYS A 4 5.36 -8.96 4.12
CA LYS A 4 4.13 -9.74 4.14
C LYS A 4 3.12 -9.18 3.15
N ILE A 5 2.95 -7.86 3.14
CA ILE A 5 2.04 -7.19 2.21
C ILE A 5 2.57 -7.27 0.78
N PHE A 6 3.88 -7.05 0.56
CA PHE A 6 4.49 -7.16 -0.75
C PHE A 6 4.27 -8.55 -1.37
N ASN A 7 4.53 -9.62 -0.60
CA ASN A 7 4.29 -10.98 -1.06
C ASN A 7 2.81 -11.25 -1.41
N GLU A 8 1.86 -10.59 -0.74
CA GLU A 8 0.45 -10.68 -1.12
C GLU A 8 0.19 -9.95 -2.45
N LEU A 9 0.74 -8.75 -2.65
CA LEU A 9 0.65 -8.03 -3.93
C LEU A 9 1.22 -8.86 -5.08
N GLU A 10 2.35 -9.54 -4.87
CA GLU A 10 2.97 -10.46 -5.84
C GLU A 10 2.06 -11.65 -6.17
N LYS A 11 1.45 -12.29 -5.15
CA LYS A 11 0.50 -13.41 -5.36
C LYS A 11 -0.67 -13.02 -6.26
N PHE A 12 -1.16 -11.80 -6.11
CA PHE A 12 -2.24 -11.27 -6.95
C PHE A 12 -1.76 -10.68 -8.28
N LYS A 13 -0.46 -10.68 -8.56
CA LYS A 13 0.16 -10.15 -9.78
C LYS A 13 -0.20 -8.68 -10.07
N ILE A 14 -0.31 -7.88 -9.01
CA ILE A 14 -0.63 -6.45 -9.11
C ILE A 14 0.58 -5.56 -8.79
N VAL A 15 1.78 -6.11 -8.70
CA VAL A 15 3.02 -5.34 -8.53
C VAL A 15 3.40 -4.71 -9.87
N ASP A 16 3.67 -3.41 -9.84
CA ASP A 16 4.22 -2.62 -10.94
C ASP A 16 5.40 -1.77 -10.42
N TRP A 17 6.07 -1.04 -11.31
CA TRP A 17 7.19 -0.17 -10.92
C TRP A 17 6.79 0.89 -9.87
N GLY A 18 5.52 1.29 -9.81
CA GLY A 18 5.03 2.25 -8.83
C GLY A 18 4.89 1.64 -7.43
N VAL A 19 4.47 0.38 -7.34
CA VAL A 19 4.48 -0.39 -6.09
C VAL A 19 5.91 -0.51 -5.57
N ILE A 20 6.87 -0.84 -6.45
CA ILE A 20 8.30 -0.92 -6.11
C ILE A 20 8.82 0.45 -5.67
N TYR A 21 8.59 1.51 -6.46
CA TYR A 21 9.04 2.86 -6.19
C TYR A 21 8.60 3.35 -4.80
N LEU A 22 7.30 3.21 -4.50
CA LEU A 22 6.74 3.64 -3.21
C LEU A 22 7.28 2.79 -2.05
N GLY A 23 7.44 1.48 -2.26
CA GLY A 23 8.03 0.58 -1.26
C GLY A 23 9.49 0.93 -0.96
N CYS A 24 10.26 1.35 -1.95
CA CYS A 24 11.66 1.77 -1.80
C CYS A 24 11.80 3.15 -1.16
N LYS A 25 10.94 4.11 -1.55
CA LYS A 25 10.90 5.46 -0.94
C LYS A 25 10.52 5.40 0.54
N GLY A 26 9.77 4.37 0.91
CA GLY A 26 9.38 4.07 2.28
C GLY A 26 7.91 4.35 2.55
N LEU A 27 7.33 3.45 3.33
CA LEU A 27 5.95 3.46 3.77
C LEU A 27 5.94 3.45 5.31
N PRO A 28 4.81 3.76 5.97
CA PRO A 28 4.71 3.68 7.44
C PRO A 28 5.12 2.31 8.01
N ILE A 29 5.02 1.26 7.19
CA ILE A 29 5.28 -0.14 7.55
C ILE A 29 6.69 -0.65 7.21
N GLY A 30 7.57 0.24 6.72
CA GLY A 30 8.97 -0.05 6.40
C GLY A 30 9.35 0.27 4.94
N THR A 31 10.51 -0.23 4.52
CA THR A 31 11.06 -0.09 3.17
C THR A 31 11.32 -1.46 2.54
N LEU A 32 11.16 -1.57 1.22
CA LEU A 32 11.54 -2.77 0.48
C LEU A 32 13.06 -2.97 0.51
N SER A 33 13.48 -4.23 0.46
CA SER A 33 14.90 -4.59 0.39
C SER A 33 15.42 -4.54 -1.05
N PRO A 34 16.75 -4.39 -1.26
CA PRO A 34 17.36 -4.53 -2.59
C PRO A 34 16.96 -5.82 -3.29
N ASN A 35 16.86 -6.93 -2.55
CA ASN A 35 16.46 -8.22 -3.10
C ASN A 35 15.04 -8.17 -3.70
N ASN A 36 14.08 -7.48 -3.06
CA ASN A 36 12.75 -7.34 -3.64
C ASN A 36 12.76 -6.58 -4.98
N VAL A 37 13.65 -5.58 -5.12
CA VAL A 37 13.82 -4.84 -6.37
C VAL A 37 14.49 -5.72 -7.43
N SER A 38 15.56 -6.42 -7.06
CA SER A 38 16.31 -7.32 -7.93
C SER A 38 15.43 -8.46 -8.46
N ASP A 39 14.68 -9.12 -7.57
CA ASP A 39 13.77 -10.22 -7.94
C ASP A 39 12.69 -9.73 -8.92
N PHE A 40 12.02 -8.62 -8.60
CA PHE A 40 11.01 -8.03 -9.50
C PHE A 40 11.61 -7.61 -10.84
N ALA A 41 12.79 -6.98 -10.84
CA ALA A 41 13.47 -6.57 -12.06
C ALA A 41 13.84 -7.77 -12.93
N CYS A 42 14.28 -8.89 -12.34
CA CYS A 42 14.57 -10.12 -13.07
C CYS A 42 13.31 -10.68 -13.75
N GLU A 43 12.17 -10.64 -13.07
CA GLU A 43 10.89 -11.05 -13.65
C GLU A 43 10.47 -10.15 -14.82
N GLN A 44 10.65 -8.83 -14.70
CA GLN A 44 10.37 -7.89 -15.79
C GLN A 44 11.35 -8.06 -16.96
N LEU A 45 12.64 -8.32 -16.68
CA LEU A 45 13.65 -8.56 -17.70
C LEU A 45 13.33 -9.80 -18.55
N ALA A 46 12.69 -10.80 -17.98
CA ALA A 46 12.30 -12.01 -18.69
C ALA A 46 11.23 -11.78 -19.78
N ILE A 47 10.50 -10.65 -19.71
CA ILE A 47 9.37 -10.35 -20.61
C ILE A 47 9.57 -9.09 -21.46
N ILE A 48 10.56 -8.27 -21.14
CA ILE A 48 10.86 -7.02 -21.87
C ILE A 48 11.55 -7.29 -23.21
N GLU A 49 11.24 -6.50 -24.23
CA GLU A 49 11.92 -6.59 -25.54
C GLU A 49 13.29 -5.89 -25.49
N LEU A 50 14.27 -6.38 -26.28
CA LEU A 50 15.64 -5.84 -26.31
C LEU A 50 15.72 -4.38 -26.76
N ASN A 51 14.74 -3.90 -27.51
CA ASN A 51 14.66 -2.53 -28.02
C ASN A 51 13.81 -1.60 -27.13
N ASP A 52 13.26 -2.11 -26.02
CA ASP A 52 12.48 -1.30 -25.08
C ASP A 52 13.39 -0.28 -24.38
N ALA A 53 12.91 0.95 -24.23
CA ALA A 53 13.66 2.02 -23.59
C ALA A 53 14.00 1.73 -22.12
N SER A 54 13.24 0.84 -21.47
CA SER A 54 13.43 0.41 -20.09
C SER A 54 14.49 -0.69 -19.95
N PHE A 55 14.91 -1.36 -21.05
CA PHE A 55 15.74 -2.57 -21.01
C PHE A 55 17.02 -2.41 -20.18
N ILE A 56 17.75 -1.31 -20.37
CA ILE A 56 19.01 -1.04 -19.68
C ILE A 56 18.77 -0.89 -18.17
N SER A 57 17.85 -0.01 -17.79
CA SER A 57 17.53 0.24 -16.37
C SER A 57 17.03 -1.03 -15.67
N VAL A 58 16.17 -1.81 -16.31
CA VAL A 58 15.69 -3.09 -15.75
C VAL A 58 16.84 -4.08 -15.58
N SER A 59 17.75 -4.17 -16.55
CA SER A 59 18.92 -5.04 -16.48
C SER A 59 19.86 -4.64 -15.33
N GLU A 60 20.07 -3.35 -15.11
CA GLU A 60 20.90 -2.85 -13.99
C GLU A 60 20.26 -3.18 -12.64
N LEU A 61 18.94 -3.00 -12.51
CA LEU A 61 18.21 -3.32 -11.27
C LEU A 61 18.21 -4.81 -10.92
N CYS A 62 18.36 -5.71 -11.89
CA CYS A 62 18.52 -7.15 -11.61
C CYS A 62 19.73 -7.42 -10.69
N PHE A 63 20.74 -6.57 -10.70
CA PHE A 63 21.94 -6.69 -9.86
C PHE A 63 21.92 -5.73 -8.66
N CYS A 64 20.76 -5.20 -8.28
CA CYS A 64 20.62 -4.32 -7.13
C CYS A 64 20.94 -5.05 -5.82
N THR A 65 22.05 -4.66 -5.17
CA THR A 65 22.45 -5.18 -3.86
C THR A 65 22.27 -4.18 -2.72
N GLU A 66 22.12 -2.89 -3.05
CA GLU A 66 21.98 -1.80 -2.09
C GLU A 66 20.99 -0.75 -2.59
N MET A 67 20.25 -0.13 -1.66
CA MET A 67 19.35 0.98 -1.95
C MET A 67 20.07 2.31 -1.75
N ASN A 68 20.09 3.14 -2.79
CA ASN A 68 20.60 4.51 -2.73
C ASN A 68 19.73 5.45 -3.58
N GLY A 69 20.06 6.74 -3.62
CA GLY A 69 19.31 7.75 -4.38
C GLY A 69 19.25 7.44 -5.88
N GLU A 70 20.35 6.98 -6.48
CA GLU A 70 20.43 6.67 -7.91
C GLU A 70 19.52 5.49 -8.29
N VAL A 71 19.45 4.45 -7.45
CA VAL A 71 18.53 3.32 -7.63
C VAL A 71 17.08 3.80 -7.56
N ILE A 72 16.75 4.68 -6.60
CA ILE A 72 15.40 5.23 -6.46
C ILE A 72 15.03 6.09 -7.68
N ASP A 73 15.95 6.92 -8.16
CA ASP A 73 15.75 7.76 -9.35
C ASP A 73 15.58 6.90 -10.61
N MET A 74 16.32 5.80 -10.74
CA MET A 74 16.17 4.83 -11.83
C MET A 74 14.78 4.19 -11.83
N ILE A 75 14.28 3.76 -10.66
CA ILE A 75 12.92 3.21 -10.53
C ILE A 75 11.87 4.30 -10.83
N SER A 76 12.12 5.55 -10.43
CA SER A 76 11.23 6.68 -10.76
C SER A 76 11.15 6.89 -12.28
N ASN A 77 12.28 6.87 -12.97
CA ASN A 77 12.32 6.99 -14.44
C ASN A 77 11.58 5.83 -15.11
N LEU A 78 11.67 4.61 -14.56
CA LEU A 78 10.89 3.47 -15.04
C LEU A 78 9.38 3.68 -14.85
N CYS A 79 8.95 4.33 -13.76
CA CYS A 79 7.55 4.71 -13.59
C CYS A 79 7.09 5.66 -14.70
N ASP A 80 7.90 6.66 -15.05
CA ASP A 80 7.57 7.64 -16.09
C ASP A 80 7.53 6.98 -17.49
N LEU A 81 8.55 6.17 -17.82
CA LEU A 81 8.63 5.43 -19.09
C LEU A 81 7.42 4.51 -19.30
N ASN A 82 6.96 3.86 -18.23
CA ASN A 82 5.85 2.92 -18.27
C ASN A 82 4.49 3.60 -17.99
N SER A 83 4.45 4.93 -17.88
CA SER A 83 3.23 5.71 -17.58
C SER A 83 2.47 5.17 -16.36
N VAL A 84 3.20 4.81 -15.30
CA VAL A 84 2.65 4.17 -14.11
C VAL A 84 1.76 5.13 -13.33
N ASP A 85 0.57 4.67 -12.98
CA ASP A 85 -0.32 5.38 -12.05
C ASP A 85 0.16 5.18 -10.60
N LEU A 86 0.91 6.15 -10.08
CA LEU A 86 1.36 6.16 -8.69
C LEU A 86 0.21 6.29 -7.68
N THR A 87 -0.93 6.85 -8.08
CA THR A 87 -2.12 6.92 -7.20
C THR A 87 -2.71 5.53 -7.02
N LEU A 88 -2.85 4.77 -8.11
CA LEU A 88 -3.27 3.37 -8.06
C LEU A 88 -2.26 2.52 -7.29
N SER A 89 -0.97 2.72 -7.52
CA SER A 89 0.11 2.01 -6.81
C SER A 89 0.05 2.25 -5.30
N LYS A 90 -0.12 3.50 -4.86
CA LYS A 90 -0.31 3.84 -3.45
C LYS A 90 -1.55 3.15 -2.87
N LYS A 91 -2.64 3.12 -3.65
CA LYS A 91 -3.89 2.51 -3.23
C LYS A 91 -3.75 0.99 -3.00
N LYS A 92 -2.99 0.28 -3.85
CA LYS A 92 -2.67 -1.15 -3.64
C LYS A 92 -2.03 -1.35 -2.27
N TRP A 93 -1.03 -0.54 -1.93
CA TRP A 93 -0.40 -0.59 -0.60
C TRP A 93 -1.38 -0.33 0.54
N VAL A 94 -2.17 0.75 0.46
CA VAL A 94 -3.13 1.14 1.51
C VAL A 94 -4.16 0.04 1.77
N VAL A 95 -4.76 -0.53 0.71
CA VAL A 95 -5.81 -1.56 0.83
C VAL A 95 -5.29 -2.81 1.52
N PHE A 96 -4.10 -3.28 1.15
CA PHE A 96 -3.52 -4.46 1.78
C PHE A 96 -3.00 -4.17 3.19
N ALA A 97 -2.49 -2.96 3.44
CA ALA A 97 -2.07 -2.55 4.77
C ALA A 97 -3.24 -2.47 5.75
N ILE A 98 -4.36 -1.82 5.39
CA ILE A 98 -5.53 -1.77 6.28
C ILE A 98 -6.14 -3.16 6.47
N LYS A 99 -6.20 -3.98 5.41
CA LYS A 99 -6.68 -5.38 5.52
C LYS A 99 -5.86 -6.16 6.53
N GLU A 100 -4.54 -5.99 6.53
CA GLU A 100 -3.66 -6.62 7.51
C GLU A 100 -3.90 -6.06 8.92
N SER A 101 -3.94 -4.73 9.09
CA SER A 101 -4.18 -4.09 10.38
C SER A 101 -5.53 -4.49 11.00
N MET A 102 -6.57 -4.64 10.18
CA MET A 102 -7.91 -5.07 10.61
C MET A 102 -7.91 -6.45 11.28
N ASN A 103 -6.97 -7.34 10.93
CA ASN A 103 -6.86 -8.67 11.55
C ASN A 103 -6.25 -8.63 12.96
N HIS A 104 -5.75 -7.48 13.39
CA HIS A 104 -4.98 -7.31 14.63
C HIS A 104 -5.55 -6.22 15.53
N LEU A 105 -6.76 -5.74 15.23
CA LEU A 105 -7.40 -4.72 16.05
C LEU A 105 -7.76 -5.27 17.45
N PRO A 106 -7.55 -4.46 18.52
CA PRO A 106 -8.04 -4.77 19.85
C PRO A 106 -9.55 -5.00 19.90
N GLU A 107 -10.02 -5.90 20.77
CA GLU A 107 -11.46 -6.08 21.01
C GLU A 107 -12.10 -4.87 21.72
N ASP A 108 -11.30 -4.13 22.51
CA ASP A 108 -11.73 -2.91 23.19
C ASP A 108 -11.98 -1.78 22.17
N SER A 109 -13.17 -1.18 22.23
CA SER A 109 -13.63 -0.20 21.26
C SER A 109 -12.85 1.11 21.29
N LEU A 110 -12.35 1.54 22.45
CA LEU A 110 -11.50 2.73 22.55
C LEU A 110 -10.18 2.50 21.83
N TYR A 111 -9.46 1.44 22.19
CA TYR A 111 -8.16 1.15 21.59
C TYR A 111 -8.28 0.77 20.11
N GLY A 112 -9.30 0.01 19.72
CA GLY A 112 -9.55 -0.35 18.34
C GLY A 112 -9.80 0.85 17.42
N LEU A 113 -10.54 1.86 17.89
CA LEU A 113 -10.78 3.08 17.12
C LEU A 113 -9.56 4.01 17.08
N LEU A 114 -8.76 4.04 18.16
CA LEU A 114 -7.50 4.79 18.16
C LEU A 114 -6.50 4.21 17.16
N GLU A 115 -6.36 2.88 17.10
CA GLU A 115 -5.51 2.19 16.12
C GLU A 115 -5.93 2.49 14.68
N LEU A 116 -7.24 2.48 14.38
CA LEU A 116 -7.75 2.85 13.06
C LEU A 116 -7.42 4.31 12.70
N ASN A 117 -7.63 5.24 13.63
CA ASN A 117 -7.28 6.64 13.39
C ASN A 117 -5.77 6.82 13.16
N ASN A 118 -4.94 6.14 13.94
CA ASN A 118 -3.48 6.17 13.78
C ASN A 118 -3.07 5.65 12.40
N PHE A 119 -3.64 4.53 11.97
CA PHE A 119 -3.41 3.99 10.62
C PHE A 119 -3.71 5.04 9.55
N TRP A 120 -4.88 5.67 9.58
CA TRP A 120 -5.28 6.63 8.54
C TRP A 120 -4.47 7.92 8.59
N ASN A 121 -4.03 8.34 9.78
CA ASN A 121 -3.11 9.48 9.93
C ASN A 121 -1.74 9.21 9.28
N GLU A 122 -1.20 8.00 9.44
CA GLU A 122 0.11 7.63 8.87
C GLU A 122 0.07 7.43 7.35
N TRP A 123 -0.95 6.76 6.83
CA TRP A 123 -1.07 6.44 5.41
C TRP A 123 -1.62 7.60 4.56
N GLY A 124 -2.31 8.53 5.22
CA GLY A 124 -3.07 9.61 4.62
C GLY A 124 -4.44 9.12 4.16
N GLU A 125 -5.48 9.89 4.45
CA GLU A 125 -6.84 9.57 4.03
C GLU A 125 -6.95 9.67 2.51
N SER A 126 -7.22 8.54 1.85
CA SER A 126 -7.64 8.55 0.45
C SER A 126 -9.03 9.17 0.33
N ASN A 127 -9.34 9.81 -0.81
CA ASN A 127 -10.72 10.13 -1.16
C ASN A 127 -11.60 8.88 -1.01
N ASN A 128 -12.64 8.97 -0.17
CA ASN A 128 -13.54 7.87 0.20
C ASN A 128 -12.97 6.83 1.19
N SER A 129 -12.01 7.19 2.05
CA SER A 129 -11.68 6.37 3.22
C SER A 129 -12.94 6.07 4.06
N PRO A 130 -13.10 4.85 4.61
CA PRO A 130 -14.19 4.51 5.52
C PRO A 130 -13.99 5.11 6.92
N ASN A 131 -12.87 5.80 7.16
CA ASN A 131 -12.56 6.39 8.46
C ASN A 131 -13.56 7.46 8.86
N ILE A 132 -13.88 7.49 10.16
CA ILE A 132 -14.71 8.53 10.76
C ILE A 132 -13.94 9.03 11.98
N ILE A 133 -13.58 10.31 11.99
CA ILE A 133 -12.91 10.95 13.12
C ILE A 133 -13.94 11.73 13.92
N GLN A 134 -13.98 11.53 15.24
CA GLN A 134 -14.90 12.26 16.10
C GLN A 134 -14.75 13.79 15.93
N GLY A 135 -15.87 14.49 15.73
CA GLY A 135 -15.88 15.96 15.63
C GLY A 135 -15.43 16.51 14.26
N VAL A 136 -14.99 15.64 13.34
CA VAL A 136 -14.68 16.01 11.95
C VAL A 136 -15.90 15.71 11.09
N ASN A 137 -16.62 16.74 10.65
CA ASN A 137 -17.84 16.63 9.85
C ASN A 137 -18.95 15.78 10.51
N ASN A 138 -18.94 15.65 11.84
CA ASN A 138 -19.98 14.97 12.62
C ASN A 138 -20.10 15.56 14.03
N THR A 139 -21.23 15.29 14.69
CA THR A 139 -21.56 15.78 16.04
C THR A 139 -21.50 14.66 17.10
N MET A 140 -20.71 13.60 16.86
CA MET A 140 -20.66 12.47 17.78
C MET A 140 -19.97 12.84 19.10
N THR A 141 -20.62 12.50 20.22
CA THR A 141 -20.02 12.62 21.55
C THR A 141 -19.00 11.51 21.77
N PRO A 142 -18.04 11.67 22.71
CA PRO A 142 -17.02 10.64 22.95
C PRO A 142 -17.65 9.30 23.31
N ASN A 143 -18.66 9.30 24.17
CA ASN A 143 -19.38 8.09 24.58
C ASN A 143 -20.08 7.38 23.41
N LYS A 144 -20.53 8.14 22.40
CA LYS A 144 -21.16 7.56 21.20
C LYS A 144 -20.11 7.05 20.22
N TYR A 145 -18.97 7.74 20.13
CA TYR A 145 -17.90 7.38 19.22
C TYR A 145 -17.18 6.11 19.68
N TYR A 146 -16.79 6.05 20.95
CA TYR A 146 -16.11 4.91 21.57
C TYR A 146 -17.08 3.85 22.12
N SER A 147 -18.29 3.74 21.57
CA SER A 147 -19.20 2.64 21.94
C SER A 147 -18.90 1.39 21.12
N ASP A 148 -19.16 0.22 21.70
CA ASP A 148 -18.98 -1.07 21.01
C ASP A 148 -19.85 -1.16 19.75
N GLU A 149 -21.08 -0.64 19.79
CA GLU A 149 -21.97 -0.59 18.63
C GLU A 149 -21.35 0.21 17.48
N ASN A 150 -20.78 1.38 17.78
CA ASN A 150 -20.14 2.20 16.75
C ASN A 150 -18.84 1.56 16.25
N TYR A 151 -18.09 0.89 17.13
CA TYR A 151 -16.88 0.19 16.75
C TYR A 151 -17.16 -0.94 15.76
N LEU A 152 -18.14 -1.80 16.04
CA LEU A 152 -18.58 -2.87 15.12
C LEU A 152 -19.06 -2.31 13.78
N LYS A 153 -19.77 -1.18 13.79
CA LYS A 153 -20.20 -0.49 12.57
C LYS A 153 -19.01 0.01 11.75
N ILE A 154 -18.02 0.62 12.39
CA ILE A 154 -16.81 1.11 11.73
C ILE A 154 -16.02 -0.05 11.15
N ILE A 155 -15.86 -1.16 11.87
CA ILE A 155 -15.23 -2.38 11.35
C ILE A 155 -15.99 -2.89 10.10
N SER A 156 -17.32 -2.97 10.17
CA SER A 156 -18.14 -3.40 9.04
C SER A 156 -17.95 -2.49 7.81
N ASN A 157 -17.87 -1.17 8.01
CA ASN A 157 -17.63 -0.22 6.92
C ASN A 157 -16.24 -0.40 6.30
N HIS A 158 -15.21 -0.63 7.13
CA HIS A 158 -13.85 -0.91 6.64
C HIS A 158 -13.81 -2.21 5.82
N ASN A 159 -14.43 -3.28 6.30
CA ASN A 159 -14.51 -4.55 5.58
C ASN A 159 -15.22 -4.40 4.21
N LEU A 160 -16.33 -3.65 4.17
CA LEU A 160 -17.04 -3.36 2.92
C LEU A 160 -16.19 -2.52 1.96
N TRP A 161 -15.47 -1.52 2.47
CA TRP A 161 -14.57 -0.71 1.68
C TRP A 161 -13.43 -1.55 1.11
N ILE A 162 -12.74 -2.36 1.93
CA ILE A 162 -11.67 -3.25 1.50
C ILE A 162 -12.17 -4.16 0.37
N LYS A 163 -13.32 -4.81 0.55
CA LYS A 163 -13.92 -5.67 -0.48
C LYS A 163 -14.18 -4.92 -1.79
N LYS A 164 -14.71 -3.69 -1.71
CA LYS A 164 -14.97 -2.85 -2.88
C LYS A 164 -13.67 -2.46 -3.59
N GLU A 165 -12.62 -2.15 -2.84
CA GLU A 165 -11.33 -1.77 -3.44
C GLU A 165 -10.60 -2.96 -4.04
N LEU A 166 -10.64 -4.15 -3.41
CA LEU A 166 -10.11 -5.38 -3.99
C LEU A 166 -10.81 -5.73 -5.32
N ASN A 167 -12.15 -5.66 -5.37
CA ASN A 167 -12.90 -5.89 -6.61
C ASN A 167 -12.50 -4.92 -7.73
N LYS A 168 -12.18 -3.66 -7.41
CA LYS A 168 -11.72 -2.66 -8.41
C LYS A 168 -10.29 -2.92 -8.89
N LEU A 169 -9.49 -3.62 -8.08
CA LEU A 169 -8.17 -4.12 -8.46
C LEU A 169 -8.27 -5.47 -9.20
N GLU A 170 -9.49 -5.93 -9.49
CA GLU A 170 -9.77 -7.21 -10.14
C GLU A 170 -9.27 -8.43 -9.34
N ILE A 171 -9.29 -8.29 -8.00
CA ILE A 171 -8.90 -9.31 -7.01
C ILE A 171 -10.14 -9.85 -6.27
#